data_AF-A0A8X6HTU0-F1
#
_entry.id   AF-A0A8X6HTU0-F1
#
_cell.length_a   1.000
_cell.length_b   1.000
_cell.length_c   1.000
_cell.angle_alpha   90.00
_cell.angle_beta   90.00
_cell.angle_gamma   90.00
#
_symmetry.space_group_name_H-M   'P 1'
#
loop_
_entity.id
_entity.type
_entity.pdbx_description
1 polymer ?
#
loop_
_entity_poly.entity_id
_entity_poly.type
_entity_poly.pdbx_seq_one_letter_code
_entity_poly.pdbx_strand_id
1 'polypeptide(L)'
;MDKWLIKIPTNKSATPSQPSCSASNPTSSKTKKRKYDESYLQYGFTCSSHNNEEQPVCLICKEVLAAESMKPSKLQRHLNTKHATLSKKPIEYFERLCKHQIKKRTLWRSMLL
;
A
#
# COMPACT_ATOMS: atom_id res chain seq x y z
N MET A 1 9.06 26.22 -39.63
CA MET A 1 9.89 25.97 -38.43
C MET A 1 10.41 27.32 -37.94
N ASP A 2 10.96 27.40 -36.71
CA ASP A 2 11.68 28.56 -36.14
C ASP A 2 10.83 29.85 -35.90
N LYS A 3 10.56 30.31 -34.67
CA LYS A 3 11.49 30.49 -33.55
C LYS A 3 10.80 30.46 -32.18
N TRP A 4 11.58 30.01 -31.19
CA TRP A 4 11.47 30.33 -29.76
C TRP A 4 11.41 31.84 -29.44
N LEU A 5 10.72 32.24 -28.35
CA LEU A 5 11.36 32.68 -27.08
C LEU A 5 10.32 33.24 -26.07
N ILE A 6 10.08 32.46 -25.02
CA ILE A 6 9.86 32.82 -23.59
C ILE A 6 9.36 34.24 -23.25
N LYS A 7 8.27 34.32 -22.46
CA LYS A 7 8.17 35.16 -21.23
C LYS A 7 6.98 34.76 -20.34
N ILE A 8 7.28 34.20 -19.17
CA ILE A 8 6.35 34.04 -18.04
C ILE A 8 6.68 35.13 -17.02
N PRO A 9 5.69 35.86 -16.49
CA PRO A 9 5.73 36.27 -15.09
C PRO A 9 4.56 35.71 -14.29
N THR A 10 4.86 35.34 -13.05
CA THR A 10 3.92 34.93 -11.99
C THR A 10 3.14 36.17 -11.47
N ASN A 11 2.01 36.11 -10.76
CA ASN A 11 1.78 35.30 -9.56
C ASN A 11 0.32 35.43 -8.95
N LYS A 12 -0.21 34.32 -8.39
CA LYS A 12 -1.13 34.11 -7.22
C LYS A 12 -2.15 35.20 -6.74
N SER A 13 -3.45 34.82 -6.68
CA SER A 13 -4.31 34.93 -5.45
C SER A 13 -5.74 34.31 -5.56
N ALA A 14 -6.22 33.76 -4.44
CA ALA A 14 -7.60 33.55 -3.88
C ALA A 14 -8.92 33.51 -4.73
N THR A 15 -10.01 32.78 -4.38
CA THR A 15 -10.19 31.57 -3.51
C THR A 15 -11.34 30.60 -3.98
N PRO A 16 -12.68 30.73 -3.71
CA PRO A 16 -13.55 29.52 -3.71
C PRO A 16 -14.77 29.49 -4.67
N SER A 17 -15.12 28.29 -5.14
CA SER A 17 -16.51 27.82 -5.30
C SER A 17 -16.59 26.29 -5.47
N GLN A 18 -17.53 25.66 -4.77
CA GLN A 18 -17.93 24.26 -4.97
C GLN A 18 -18.74 24.12 -6.27
N PRO A 19 -18.83 22.91 -6.84
CA PRO A 19 -20.16 22.31 -6.88
C PRO A 19 -20.23 20.80 -6.56
N SER A 20 -21.26 20.48 -5.77
CA SER A 20 -22.07 19.26 -5.78
C SER A 20 -21.38 17.89 -5.74
N CYS A 21 -21.50 17.25 -4.58
CA CYS A 21 -21.59 15.79 -4.51
C CYS A 21 -22.67 15.27 -5.48
N SER A 22 -22.32 14.30 -6.33
CA SER A 22 -23.29 13.52 -7.10
C SER A 22 -23.35 12.13 -6.51
N ALA A 23 -24.49 11.77 -5.93
CA ALA A 23 -24.73 10.46 -5.35
C ALA A 23 -24.79 9.39 -6.45
N SER A 24 -23.69 8.65 -6.64
CA SER A 24 -23.75 7.36 -7.34
C SER A 24 -24.24 6.30 -6.35
N ASN A 25 -25.44 5.75 -6.60
CA ASN A 25 -26.06 4.69 -5.80
C ASN A 25 -25.06 3.59 -5.40
N PRO A 26 -25.19 3.01 -4.19
CA PRO A 26 -24.46 1.81 -3.82
C PRO A 26 -25.00 0.62 -4.61
N THR A 27 -24.51 0.43 -5.84
CA THR A 27 -24.65 -0.85 -6.52
C THR A 27 -23.91 -1.86 -5.67
N SER A 28 -24.66 -2.77 -5.04
CA SER A 28 -24.13 -3.82 -4.17
C SER A 28 -23.45 -4.92 -4.98
N SER A 29 -22.48 -4.55 -5.83
CA SER A 29 -21.52 -5.48 -6.38
C SER A 29 -20.76 -6.07 -5.20
N LYS A 30 -21.03 -7.35 -4.90
CA LYS A 30 -20.28 -8.14 -3.92
C LYS A 30 -18.81 -8.12 -4.33
N THR A 31 -18.06 -7.18 -3.79
CA THR A 31 -16.66 -6.97 -4.15
C THR A 31 -15.90 -8.21 -3.72
N LYS A 32 -15.47 -9.03 -4.68
CA LYS A 32 -14.74 -10.27 -4.40
C LYS A 32 -13.53 -9.90 -3.53
N LYS A 33 -13.54 -10.34 -2.27
CA LYS A 33 -12.43 -10.16 -1.33
C LYS A 33 -11.19 -10.80 -1.96
N ARG A 34 -10.12 -10.02 -2.12
CA ARG A 34 -8.86 -10.54 -2.65
C ARG A 34 -8.15 -11.29 -1.54
N LYS A 35 -7.81 -12.54 -1.80
CA LYS A 35 -6.87 -13.28 -0.97
C LYS A 35 -5.45 -12.77 -1.19
N TYR A 36 -4.59 -13.01 -0.21
CA TYR A 36 -3.15 -12.83 -0.32
C TYR A 36 -2.57 -13.77 -1.38
N ASP A 37 -1.52 -13.31 -2.04
CA ASP A 37 -0.73 -14.05 -3.02
C ASP A 37 0.75 -13.88 -2.65
N GLU A 38 1.55 -14.94 -2.75
CA GLU A 38 2.96 -14.90 -2.31
C GLU A 38 3.81 -13.91 -3.12
N SER A 39 3.43 -13.62 -4.37
CA SER A 39 4.10 -12.59 -5.18
C SER A 39 4.02 -11.19 -4.54
N TYR A 40 3.09 -10.94 -3.61
CA TYR A 40 2.99 -9.66 -2.91
C TYR A 40 4.15 -9.42 -1.92
N LEU A 41 4.96 -10.44 -1.64
CA LEU A 41 6.23 -10.30 -0.92
C LEU A 41 7.21 -9.37 -1.64
N GLN A 42 7.15 -9.28 -2.98
CA GLN A 42 7.95 -8.34 -3.76
C GLN A 42 7.67 -6.87 -3.41
N TYR A 43 6.47 -6.57 -2.89
CA TYR A 43 6.08 -5.24 -2.41
C TYR A 43 6.38 -5.04 -0.91
N GLY A 44 7.01 -6.02 -0.25
CA GLY A 44 7.31 -5.99 1.18
C GLY A 44 6.11 -6.26 2.09
N PHE A 45 5.12 -7.03 1.63
CA PHE A 45 3.91 -7.37 2.40
C PHE A 45 3.82 -8.86 2.76
N THR A 46 3.06 -9.12 3.82
CA THR A 46 2.50 -10.42 4.19
C THR A 46 1.01 -10.22 4.53
N CYS A 47 0.29 -11.26 4.97
CA CYS A 47 -1.10 -11.13 5.43
C CYS A 47 -1.27 -11.46 6.91
N SER A 48 -2.30 -10.87 7.50
CA SER A 48 -2.92 -11.35 8.74
C SER A 48 -4.40 -11.60 8.49
N SER A 49 -4.97 -12.64 9.09
CA SER A 49 -6.41 -12.86 9.08
C SER A 49 -7.03 -12.19 10.30
N HIS A 50 -8.04 -11.36 10.09
CA HIS A 50 -8.83 -10.71 11.13
C HIS A 50 -10.30 -10.75 10.75
N ASN A 51 -11.16 -11.26 11.64
CA ASN A 51 -12.61 -11.40 11.41
C ASN A 51 -12.97 -12.06 10.05
N ASN A 52 -12.30 -13.18 9.72
CA ASN A 52 -12.47 -13.91 8.45
C ASN A 52 -12.13 -13.10 7.17
N GLU A 53 -11.34 -12.04 7.30
CA GLU A 53 -10.81 -11.27 6.18
C GLU A 53 -9.28 -11.15 6.26
N GLU A 54 -8.62 -11.33 5.12
CA GLU A 54 -7.17 -11.17 5.01
C GLU A 54 -6.82 -9.70 4.79
N GLN A 55 -5.96 -9.18 5.65
CA GLN A 55 -5.46 -7.80 5.61
C GLN A 55 -3.95 -7.80 5.33
N PRO A 56 -3.46 -7.00 4.36
CA PRO A 56 -2.03 -6.90 4.10
C PRO A 56 -1.31 -6.14 5.23
N VAL A 57 -0.19 -6.71 5.68
CA VAL A 57 0.66 -6.16 6.74
C VAL A 57 2.03 -5.85 6.15
N CYS A 58 2.51 -4.60 6.31
CA CYS A 58 3.83 -4.22 5.82
C CYS A 58 4.94 -4.86 6.67
N LEU A 59 5.89 -5.54 6.02
CA LEU A 59 7.04 -6.14 6.68
C LEU A 59 8.01 -5.09 7.26
N ILE A 60 8.01 -3.86 6.73
CA ILE A 60 8.89 -2.77 7.17
C ILE A 60 8.30 -2.06 8.39
N CYS A 61 7.19 -1.34 8.23
CA CYS A 61 6.61 -0.49 9.29
C CYS A 61 5.57 -1.17 10.20
N LYS A 62 5.16 -2.42 9.91
CA LYS A 62 4.10 -3.16 10.63
C LYS A 62 2.69 -2.58 10.52
N GLU A 63 2.48 -1.57 9.67
CA GLU A 63 1.16 -1.03 9.36
C GLU A 63 0.28 -2.13 8.73
N VAL A 64 -0.89 -2.37 9.32
CA VAL A 64 -1.95 -3.24 8.78
C VAL A 64 -2.87 -2.36 7.96
N LEU A 65 -3.04 -2.68 6.67
CA LEU A 65 -3.90 -1.91 5.77
C LEU A 65 -5.27 -2.61 5.61
N ALA A 66 -6.30 -1.85 5.24
CA ALA A 66 -7.60 -2.41 4.89
C ALA A 66 -7.49 -3.43 3.74
N ALA A 67 -8.34 -4.46 3.73
CA ALA A 67 -8.28 -5.56 2.74
C ALA A 67 -8.41 -5.09 1.28
N GLU A 68 -9.12 -3.99 1.03
CA GLU A 68 -9.17 -3.34 -0.30
C GLU A 68 -7.81 -2.86 -0.83
N SER A 69 -6.81 -2.72 0.06
CA SER A 69 -5.43 -2.35 -0.27
C SER A 69 -4.58 -3.55 -0.67
N MET A 70 -5.10 -4.78 -0.65
CA MET A 70 -4.46 -5.99 -1.20
C MET A 70 -4.31 -5.94 -2.75
N LYS A 71 -4.65 -4.82 -3.39
CA LYS A 71 -4.40 -4.58 -4.82
C LYS A 71 -2.91 -4.27 -5.01
N PRO A 72 -2.17 -4.94 -5.93
CA PRO A 72 -0.73 -4.73 -6.12
C PRO A 72 -0.31 -3.25 -6.24
N SER A 73 -1.07 -2.45 -7.00
CA SER A 73 -0.82 -1.01 -7.14
C SER A 73 -0.96 -0.20 -5.85
N LYS A 74 -1.80 -0.63 -4.90
CA LYS A 74 -1.92 -0.01 -3.57
C LYS A 74 -0.73 -0.40 -2.68
N LEU A 75 -0.32 -1.67 -2.71
CA LEU A 75 0.86 -2.19 -1.98
C LEU A 75 2.16 -1.52 -2.47
N GLN A 76 2.38 -1.50 -3.79
CA GLN A 76 3.52 -0.85 -4.42
C GLN A 76 3.54 0.67 -4.14
N ARG A 77 2.38 1.33 -4.15
CA ARG A 77 2.28 2.75 -3.76
C ARG A 77 2.67 2.97 -2.31
N HIS A 78 2.21 2.13 -1.37
CA HIS A 78 2.64 2.22 0.03
C HIS A 78 4.16 2.07 0.15
N LEU A 79 4.75 1.04 -0.47
CA LEU A 79 6.20 0.82 -0.46
C LEU A 79 6.96 2.03 -1.02
N ASN A 80 6.57 2.55 -2.19
CA ASN A 80 7.22 3.68 -2.83
C ASN A 80 7.09 5.00 -2.04
N THR A 81 5.98 5.23 -1.33
CA THR A 81 5.72 6.50 -0.63
C THR A 81 6.18 6.51 0.82
N LYS A 82 5.96 5.43 1.57
CA LYS A 82 6.41 5.29 2.97
C LYS A 82 7.87 4.85 3.07
N HIS A 83 8.39 4.12 2.07
CA HIS A 83 9.67 3.40 2.15
C HIS A 83 10.50 3.52 0.86
N ALA A 84 10.56 4.72 0.27
CA ALA A 84 11.25 5.00 -1.01
C ALA A 84 12.71 4.51 -1.10
N THR A 85 13.44 4.49 0.03
CA THR A 85 14.83 3.98 0.11
C THR A 85 14.93 2.46 0.08
N LEU A 86 13.83 1.75 0.38
CA LEU A 86 13.74 0.29 0.41
C LEU A 86 12.95 -0.27 -0.78
N SER A 87 12.20 0.55 -1.52
CA SER A 87 11.37 0.08 -2.64
C SER A 87 12.15 -0.48 -3.83
N LYS A 88 13.45 -0.17 -3.92
CA LYS A 88 14.39 -0.72 -4.92
C LYS A 88 15.18 -1.95 -4.42
N LYS A 89 14.86 -2.49 -3.24
CA LYS A 89 15.50 -3.71 -2.73
C LYS A 89 14.91 -4.94 -3.45
N PRO A 90 15.74 -5.96 -3.75
CA PRO A 90 15.26 -7.15 -4.43
C PRO A 90 14.53 -8.08 -3.45
N ILE A 91 13.81 -9.08 -3.96
CA ILE A 91 12.85 -9.88 -3.17
C ILE A 91 13.48 -10.62 -1.98
N GLU A 92 14.75 -11.01 -2.09
CA GLU A 92 15.53 -11.71 -1.06
C GLU A 92 15.78 -10.84 0.18
N TYR A 93 15.65 -9.51 0.07
CA TYR A 93 15.59 -8.63 1.24
C TYR A 93 14.30 -8.84 2.03
N PHE A 94 13.16 -8.88 1.34
CA PHE A 94 11.84 -9.07 1.96
C PHE A 94 11.65 -10.50 2.47
N GLU A 95 12.19 -11.52 1.78
CA GLU A 95 12.22 -12.90 2.28
C GLU A 95 12.94 -13.03 3.62
N ARG A 96 14.17 -12.48 3.72
CA ARG A 96 14.95 -12.52 4.97
C ARG A 96 14.21 -11.80 6.10
N LEU A 97 13.60 -10.67 5.79
CA LEU A 97 12.77 -9.93 6.74
C LEU A 97 11.55 -10.76 7.18
N CYS A 98 10.86 -11.43 6.26
CA CYS A 98 9.71 -12.30 6.54
C CYS A 98 10.11 -13.50 7.43
N LYS A 99 11.19 -14.22 7.06
CA LYS A 99 11.77 -15.34 7.83
C LYS A 99 12.09 -14.92 9.28
N HIS A 100 12.67 -13.73 9.48
CA HIS A 100 12.95 -13.18 10.81
C HIS A 100 11.67 -12.87 11.61
N GLN A 101 10.61 -12.39 10.97
CA GLN A 101 9.32 -12.10 11.62
C GLN A 101 8.56 -13.38 11.99
N ILE A 102 8.58 -14.41 11.14
CA ILE A 102 8.00 -15.71 11.45
C ILE A 102 8.72 -16.33 12.66
N LYS A 103 10.06 -16.33 12.67
CA LYS A 103 10.85 -16.84 13.81
C LYS A 103 10.48 -16.12 15.12
N LYS A 104 10.35 -14.78 15.10
CA LYS A 104 9.89 -14.01 16.26
C LYS A 104 8.47 -14.38 16.70
N ARG A 105 7.52 -14.52 15.77
CA ARG A 105 6.14 -14.94 16.07
C ARG A 105 6.08 -16.34 16.69
N THR A 106 6.85 -17.30 16.17
CA THR A 106 6.90 -18.66 16.71
C THR A 106 7.51 -18.67 18.11
N LEU A 107 8.68 -18.03 18.30
CA LEU A 107 9.36 -17.96 19.61
C LEU A 107 8.50 -17.27 20.69
N TRP A 108 7.79 -16.20 20.33
CA TRP A 108 6.89 -15.51 21.25
C TRP A 108 5.68 -16.38 21.64
N ARG A 109 5.15 -17.16 20.71
CA ARG A 109 4.04 -18.09 20.98
C ARG A 109 4.47 -19.28 21.86
N SER A 110 5.70 -19.77 21.70
CA SER A 110 6.25 -20.84 22.56
C SER A 110 6.71 -20.39 23.94
N MET A 111 6.71 -19.08 24.23
CA MET A 111 7.10 -18.51 25.53
C MET A 111 5.89 -18.04 26.36
N LEU A 112 4.68 -18.16 25.79
CA LEU A 112 3.38 -17.86 26.44
C LEU A 112 2.53 -19.14 26.65
N LEU A 113 3.16 -20.30 26.50
CA LEU A 113 2.65 -21.65 26.74
C LEU A 113 3.59 -22.33 27.76
#